data_AF-A0A351QZ78-F1
#
_entry.id   AF-A0A351QZ78-F1
#
_cell.length_a   1.000
_cell.length_b   1.000
_cell.length_c   1.000
_cell.angle_alpha   90.00
_cell.angle_beta   90.00
_cell.angle_gamma   90.00
#
_symmetry.space_group_name_H-M   'P 1'
#
loop_
_entity.id
_entity.type
_entity.pdbx_description
1 polymer ?
#
loop_
_entity_poly.entity_id
_entity_poly.type
_entity_poly.pdbx_seq_one_letter_code
_entity_poly.pdbx_strand_id
1 'polypeptide(L)' 'MDMVMPHSLEAEQVVLGVLINDKDKIYEVEDILNLEDFYYENHKVIYRGIF' A
#
# COMPACT_ATOMS: atom_id res chain seq x y z
N MET A 1 21.13 17.12 -4.91
CA MET A 1 20.41 16.02 -5.58
C MET A 1 19.66 15.32 -4.49
N ASP A 2 18.37 15.62 -4.37
CA ASP A 2 17.55 15.02 -3.33
C ASP A 2 17.38 13.54 -3.67
N MET A 3 17.85 12.66 -2.80
CA MET A 3 17.69 11.23 -2.95
C MET A 3 16.21 10.91 -2.76
N VAL A 4 15.53 10.53 -3.84
CA VAL A 4 14.19 9.97 -3.76
C VAL A 4 14.31 8.57 -3.15
N MET A 5 13.47 8.27 -2.16
CA MET A 5 13.44 6.92 -1.60
C MET A 5 13.05 5.91 -2.68
N PRO A 6 13.68 4.71 -2.71
CA PRO A 6 13.25 3.64 -3.60
C PRO A 6 11.77 3.31 -3.34
N HIS A 7 10.98 3.30 -4.41
CA HIS A 7 9.56 2.98 -4.37
C HIS A 7 9.15 2.35 -5.71
N SER A 8 8.00 1.67 -5.72
CA SER A 8 7.42 1.08 -6.93
C SER A 8 5.93 1.43 -7.01
N LEU A 9 5.59 2.35 -7.91
CA LEU A 9 4.20 2.75 -8.14
C LEU A 9 3.32 1.55 -8.52
N GLU A 10 3.81 0.68 -9.41
CA GLU A 10 3.10 -0.50 -9.88
C GLU A 10 2.83 -1.49 -8.74
N ALA A 11 3.84 -1.73 -7.88
CA ALA A 11 3.67 -2.64 -6.76
C ALA A 11 2.61 -2.14 -5.76
N GLU A 12 2.64 -0.84 -5.43
CA GLU A 12 1.64 -0.23 -4.56
C GLU A 12 0.22 -0.34 -5.18
N GLN A 13 0.08 -0.07 -6.48
CA GLN A 13 -1.21 -0.19 -7.17
C GLN A 13 -1.74 -1.64 -7.19
N VAL A 14 -0.86 -2.63 -7.41
CA VAL A 14 -1.24 -4.05 -7.39
C VAL A 14 -1.71 -4.46 -6.00
N VAL A 15 -0.97 -4.10 -4.95
CA VAL A 15 -1.34 -4.42 -3.56
C VAL A 15 -2.69 -3.81 -3.22
N LEU A 16 -2.88 -2.51 -3.49
CA LEU A 16 -4.17 -1.84 -3.25
C LEU A 16 -5.30 -2.50 -4.05
N GLY A 17 -5.06 -2.84 -5.32
CA GLY A 17 -6.05 -3.49 -6.18
C GLY A 17 -6.49 -4.85 -5.63
N VAL A 18 -5.56 -5.67 -5.14
CA VAL A 18 -5.86 -6.96 -4.49
C VAL A 18 -6.72 -6.75 -3.25
N LEU A 19 -6.33 -5.83 -2.37
CA LEU A 19 -7.04 -5.58 -1.11
C LEU A 19 -8.41 -4.91 -1.31
N ILE A 20 -8.59 -4.09 -2.36
CA ILE A 20 -9.89 -3.53 -2.73
C ILE A 20 -10.82 -4.64 -3.25
N ASN A 21 -10.28 -5.58 -4.02
CA ASN A 21 -11.06 -6.67 -4.60
C ASN A 21 -11.48 -7.70 -3.55
N ASP A 22 -10.60 -7.99 -2.58
CA ASP A 22 -10.86 -8.92 -1.49
C ASP A 22 -10.24 -8.39 -0.19
N LYS A 23 -11.09 -7.88 0.70
CA LYS A 23 -10.64 -7.25 1.95
C LYS A 23 -10.04 -8.25 2.93
N ASP A 24 -10.41 -9.53 2.85
CA ASP A 24 -9.88 -10.56 3.75
C ASP A 24 -8.40 -10.85 3.44
N LYS A 25 -7.89 -10.42 2.27
CA LYS A 25 -6.47 -10.50 1.94
C LYS A 25 -5.57 -9.62 2.81
N ILE A 26 -6.14 -8.71 3.59
CA ILE A 26 -5.38 -7.91 4.55
C ILE A 26 -4.65 -8.79 5.57
N TYR A 27 -5.27 -9.91 5.99
CA TYR A 27 -4.68 -10.87 6.94
C TYR A 27 -3.41 -11.56 6.41
N GLU A 28 -3.16 -11.53 5.10
CA GLU A 28 -1.95 -12.10 4.50
C GLU A 28 -0.76 -11.13 4.55
N VAL A 29 -1.01 -9.83 4.74
CA VAL A 29 0.00 -8.77 4.63
C VAL A 29 0.13 -7.86 5.85
N GLU A 30 -0.82 -7.89 6.79
CA GLU A 30 -0.85 -6.99 7.96
C GLU A 30 0.39 -7.09 8.86
N ASP A 31 1.08 -8.23 8.87
CA ASP A 31 2.31 -8.44 9.64
C ASP A 31 3.54 -7.72 9.05
N ILE A 32 3.48 -7.34 7.76
CA ILE A 32 4.65 -6.84 7.00
C ILE A 32 4.40 -5.54 6.25
N LEU A 33 3.15 -5.11 6.12
CA LEU A 33 2.76 -3.92 5.38
C LEU A 33 2.00 -2.95 6.29
N ASN A 34 2.58 -1.78 6.52
CA ASN A 34 1.99 -0.68 7.26
C ASN A 34 1.60 0.47 6.34
N LEU A 35 0.73 1.35 6.83
CA LEU A 35 0.33 2.57 6.15
C LEU A 35 1.53 3.40 5.67
N GLU A 36 2.57 3.52 6.51
CA GLU A 36 3.73 4.37 6.22
C GLU A 36 4.69 3.76 5.19
N ASP A 37 4.51 2.49 4.81
CA ASP A 37 5.33 1.81 3.80
C ASP A 37 4.95 2.24 2.37
N PHE A 38 3.77 2.83 2.19
CA PHE A 38 3.38 3.43 0.91
C PHE A 38 4.09 4.77 0.69
N TYR A 39 4.72 4.93 -0.46
CA TYR A 39 5.44 6.16 -0.79
C TYR A 39 4.48 7.32 -1.09
N TYR A 40 3.36 7.04 -1.76
CA TYR A 40 2.42 8.07 -2.17
C TYR A 40 1.29 8.28 -1.15
N GLU A 41 1.06 9.54 -0.76
CA GLU A 41 0.04 9.90 0.24
C GLU A 41 -1.38 9.49 -0.15
N ASN A 42 -1.73 9.54 -1.44
CA ASN A 42 -3.02 9.04 -1.91
C ASN A 42 -3.16 7.52 -1.71
N HIS A 43 -2.08 6.75 -1.83
CA HIS A 43 -2.10 5.31 -1.57
C HIS A 43 -2.26 4.99 -0.09
N LYS A 44 -1.65 5.78 0.80
CA LYS A 44 -1.92 5.73 2.24
C LYS A 44 -3.40 5.92 2.54
N VAL A 45 -4.02 6.95 1.97
CA VAL A 45 -5.46 7.23 2.15
C VAL A 45 -6.33 6.05 1.69
N ILE A 46 -6.00 5.43 0.56
CA ILE A 46 -6.72 4.25 0.06
C ILE A 46 -6.56 3.08 1.03
N TYR A 47 -5.33 2.73 1.41
CA TYR A 47 -5.05 1.62 2.32
C TYR A 47 -5.76 1.79 3.67
N ARG A 48 -5.74 3.00 4.23
CA ARG A 48 -6.47 3.34 5.46
C ARG A 48 -7.97 3.12 5.36
N GLY A 49 -8.57 3.32 4.19
CA GLY A 49 -10.01 3.10 3.97
C GLY A 49 -10.41 1.65 3.73
N ILE A 50 -9.43 0.74 3.60
CA ILE A 50 -9.67 -0.70 3.51
C ILE A 50 -9.89 -1.29 4.91
N PHE A 51 -9.19 -0.77 5.92
CA PHE A 51 -9.49 -0.97 7.34
C PHE A 51 -10.81 -0.30 7.74
#